data_AF-A0A920HV94-F1
#
_entry.id   AF-A0A920HV94-F1
#
_cell.length_a   1.000
_cell.length_b   1.000
_cell.length_c   1.000
_cell.angle_alpha   90.00
_cell.angle_beta   90.00
_cell.angle_gamma   90.00
#
_symmetry.space_group_name_H-M   'P 1'
#
loop_
_entity.id
_entity.type
_entity.pdbx_description
1 polymer ?
#
loop_
_entity_poly.entity_id
_entity_poly.type
_entity_poly.pdbx_seq_one_letter_code
_entity_poly.pdbx_strand_id
1 'polypeptide(L)'
;MISDTKIITKIGNGGVSGKPLKKRSTEVIKYLHQKSNNSFPIIGVGGIHSAEDALEKINAGASLIQLYTGFIYEGPALIKKINKLLLK
;
A
#
# COMPACT_ATOMS: atom_id res chain seq x y z
N MET A 1 8.72 -4.50 -6.01
CA MET A 1 8.97 -3.64 -4.83
C MET A 1 9.72 -4.47 -3.80
N ILE A 2 10.97 -4.12 -3.48
CA ILE A 2 11.83 -4.94 -2.61
C ILE A 2 11.81 -4.35 -1.20
N SER A 3 11.26 -5.09 -0.24
CA SER A 3 11.29 -4.82 1.22
C SER A 3 12.68 -5.07 1.83
N ASP A 4 12.82 -4.91 3.15
CA ASP A 4 14.09 -5.10 3.89
C ASP A 4 14.81 -6.40 3.49
N THR A 5 16.04 -6.26 2.98
CA THR A 5 16.85 -7.35 2.44
C THR A 5 17.04 -8.48 3.44
N LYS A 6 17.17 -8.18 4.74
CA LYS A 6 17.35 -9.23 5.77
C LYS A 6 16.12 -10.11 5.92
N ILE A 7 14.93 -9.53 5.80
CA ILE A 7 13.66 -10.27 5.89
C ILE A 7 13.47 -11.11 4.63
N ILE A 8 13.75 -10.55 3.46
CA ILE A 8 13.60 -11.26 2.18
C ILE A 8 14.50 -12.49 2.12
N THR A 9 15.78 -12.34 2.48
CA THR A 9 16.74 -13.46 2.48
C THR A 9 16.30 -14.62 3.39
N LYS A 10 15.56 -14.33 4.48
CA LYS A 10 15.04 -15.36 5.39
C LYS A 10 13.80 -16.10 4.86
N ILE A 11 12.99 -15.46 4.01
CA ILE A 11 11.75 -16.03 3.46
C ILE A 11 12.03 -16.99 2.28
N GLY A 12 13.13 -16.77 1.55
CA GLY A 12 13.52 -17.58 0.39
C GLY A 12 13.06 -16.99 -0.95
N ASN A 13 13.25 -17.73 -2.04
CA ASN A 13 12.97 -17.25 -3.39
C ASN A 13 11.46 -17.08 -3.63
N GLY A 14 11.04 -15.88 -4.05
CA GLY A 14 9.65 -15.56 -4.38
C GLY A 14 9.35 -14.06 -4.30
N GLY A 15 8.14 -13.66 -4.70
CA GLY A 15 7.64 -12.31 -4.51
C GLY A 15 7.07 -12.11 -3.10
N VAL A 16 7.56 -11.11 -2.36
CA VAL A 16 7.03 -10.76 -1.04
C VAL A 16 5.82 -9.84 -1.19
N SER A 17 4.73 -10.13 -0.47
CA SER A 17 3.49 -9.32 -0.47
C SER A 17 3.04 -8.96 0.96
N GLY A 18 1.96 -8.18 1.09
CA GLY A 18 1.39 -7.82 2.39
C GLY A 18 2.19 -6.81 3.19
N LYS A 19 2.05 -6.85 4.52
CA LYS A 19 2.58 -5.87 5.49
C LYS A 19 4.06 -5.49 5.29
N PRO A 20 4.99 -6.40 4.94
CA PRO A 20 6.38 -6.02 4.66
C PRO A 20 6.54 -5.01 3.52
N LEU A 21 5.60 -4.94 2.57
CA LEU A 21 5.64 -3.99 1.46
C LEU A 21 5.18 -2.59 1.86
N LYS A 22 4.49 -2.40 3.00
CA LYS A 22 3.80 -1.14 3.35
C LYS A 22 4.72 0.08 3.20
N LYS A 23 5.83 0.10 3.95
CA LYS A 23 6.78 1.22 3.96
C LYS A 23 7.32 1.54 2.57
N ARG A 24 7.92 0.53 1.91
CA ARG A 24 8.58 0.73 0.62
C ARG A 24 7.60 1.16 -0.46
N SER A 25 6.41 0.58 -0.48
CA SER A 25 5.40 0.93 -1.48
C SER A 25 4.88 2.35 -1.32
N THR A 26 4.66 2.82 -0.09
CA THR A 26 4.29 4.21 0.19
C THR A 26 5.39 5.20 -0.21
N GLU A 27 6.67 4.88 0.06
CA GLU A 27 7.80 5.70 -0.39
C GLU A 27 7.85 5.88 -1.92
N VAL A 28 7.60 4.79 -2.65
CA VAL A 28 7.60 4.83 -4.13
C VAL A 28 6.44 5.67 -4.66
N ILE A 29 5.25 5.56 -4.08
CA ILE A 29 4.09 6.40 -4.44
C ILE A 29 4.45 7.87 -4.26
N LYS A 30 4.98 8.23 -3.09
CA LYS A 30 5.39 9.61 -2.77
C LYS A 30 6.44 10.13 -3.75
N TYR A 31 7.46 9.32 -4.03
CA TYR A 31 8.51 9.67 -4.97
C TYR A 31 7.95 9.94 -6.38
N LEU A 32 7.11 9.05 -6.90
CA LEU A 32 6.52 9.20 -8.24
C LEU A 32 5.59 10.41 -8.31
N HIS A 33 4.73 10.61 -7.30
CA HIS A 33 3.82 11.75 -7.25
C HIS A 33 4.59 13.08 -7.28
N GLN A 34 5.64 13.21 -6.46
CA GLN A 34 6.48 14.40 -6.41
C GLN A 34 7.28 14.61 -7.70
N LYS A 35 7.91 13.57 -8.24
CA LYS A 35 8.76 13.68 -9.44
C LYS A 35 7.99 13.89 -10.73
N SER A 36 6.77 13.34 -10.80
CA SER A 36 5.88 13.55 -11.94
C SER A 36 5.13 14.88 -11.88
N ASN A 37 5.25 15.63 -10.79
CA ASN A 37 4.43 16.81 -10.51
C ASN A 37 2.92 16.54 -10.72
N ASN A 38 2.47 15.38 -10.23
CA ASN A 38 1.09 14.92 -10.38
C ASN A 38 0.57 14.86 -11.83
N SER A 39 1.44 14.57 -12.80
CA SER A 39 1.07 14.51 -14.23
C SER A 39 0.22 13.30 -14.61
N PHE A 40 0.13 12.28 -13.76
CA PHE A 40 -0.71 11.10 -13.99
C PHE A 40 -1.22 10.50 -12.68
N PRO A 41 -2.39 9.82 -12.70
CA PRO A 41 -2.93 9.15 -11.52
C PRO A 41 -2.08 7.94 -11.12
N ILE A 42 -1.91 7.76 -9.81
CA ILE A 42 -1.15 6.63 -9.24
C ILE A 42 -2.10 5.71 -8.49
N ILE A 43 -2.06 4.41 -8.79
CA ILE A 43 -2.77 3.39 -8.01
C ILE A 43 -1.82 2.84 -6.94
N GLY A 44 -2.10 3.16 -5.69
CA GLY A 44 -1.29 2.77 -4.53
C GLY A 44 -1.56 1.33 -4.11
N VAL A 45 -0.55 0.48 -4.18
CA VAL A 45 -0.65 -0.94 -3.83
C VAL A 45 0.39 -1.36 -2.79
N GLY A 46 0.15 -2.48 -2.12
CA GLY A 46 1.11 -3.15 -1.22
C GLY A 46 0.97 -2.78 0.26
N GLY A 47 0.78 -3.80 1.10
CA GLY A 47 0.80 -3.67 2.56
C GLY A 47 -0.33 -2.87 3.19
N ILE A 48 -1.52 -2.88 2.60
CA ILE A 48 -2.74 -2.25 3.16
C ILE A 48 -3.47 -3.28 4.02
N HIS A 49 -3.40 -3.14 5.33
CA HIS A 49 -4.08 -4.00 6.31
C HIS A 49 -5.06 -3.22 7.20
N SER A 50 -5.05 -1.88 7.16
CA SER A 50 -6.00 -1.04 7.90
C SER A 50 -6.51 0.14 7.07
N ALA A 51 -7.49 0.87 7.61
CA ALA A 51 -7.99 2.10 6.98
C ALA A 51 -6.93 3.21 6.97
N GLU A 52 -6.11 3.26 8.01
CA GLU A 52 -5.00 4.20 8.16
C GLU A 52 -3.90 3.90 7.12
N ASP A 53 -3.61 2.63 6.84
CA ASP A 53 -2.67 2.25 5.77
C ASP A 53 -3.16 2.74 4.38
N ALA A 54 -4.46 2.65 4.14
CA ALA A 54 -5.09 3.15 2.93
C ALA A 54 -4.97 4.69 2.83
N LEU A 55 -5.31 5.40 3.90
CA LEU A 55 -5.18 6.85 3.99
C LEU A 55 -3.73 7.30 3.80
N GLU A 56 -2.76 6.58 4.36
CA GLU A 56 -1.34 6.86 4.21
C GLU A 56 -0.91 6.84 2.73
N LYS A 57 -1.44 5.91 1.93
CA LYS A 57 -1.16 5.86 0.49
C LYS A 57 -1.81 6.99 -0.28
N ILE A 58 -3.06 7.34 0.04
CA ILE A 58 -3.75 8.49 -0.55
C ILE A 58 -2.96 9.78 -0.25
N ASN A 59 -2.57 9.99 1.01
CA ASN A 59 -1.76 11.14 1.43
C ASN A 59 -0.36 11.16 0.79
N ALA A 60 0.18 10.00 0.42
CA ALA A 60 1.43 9.91 -0.34
C ALA A 60 1.26 10.31 -1.82
N GLY A 61 0.04 10.53 -2.30
CA GLY A 61 -0.25 10.96 -3.67
C GLY A 61 -0.89 9.89 -4.55
N ALA A 62 -1.37 8.79 -3.97
CA ALA A 62 -2.18 7.82 -4.72
C ALA A 62 -3.59 8.38 -4.98
N SER A 63 -4.08 8.23 -6.21
CA SER A 63 -5.44 8.59 -6.60
C SER A 63 -6.44 7.47 -6.28
N LEU A 64 -5.97 6.21 -6.33
CA LEU A 64 -6.74 5.01 -6.02
C LEU A 64 -5.87 4.06 -5.21
N ILE A 65 -6.48 3.06 -4.58
CA ILE A 65 -5.75 1.99 -3.89
C ILE A 65 -6.24 0.60 -4.31
N GLN A 66 -5.36 -0.39 -4.24
CA GLN A 66 -5.69 -1.80 -4.44
C GLN A 66 -5.07 -2.62 -3.31
N LEU A 67 -5.83 -3.57 -2.78
CA LEU A 67 -5.40 -4.50 -1.75
C LEU A 67 -5.76 -5.93 -2.11
N TYR A 68 -4.94 -6.86 -1.64
CA TYR A 68 -5.18 -8.30 -1.76
C TYR A 68 -4.87 -8.99 -0.43
N THR A 69 -3.61 -9.00 0.00
CA THR A 69 -3.18 -9.70 1.22
C THR A 69 -3.97 -9.23 2.45
N GLY A 70 -4.17 -7.93 2.63
CA GLY A 70 -5.00 -7.42 3.72
C GLY A 70 -6.46 -7.86 3.65
N PHE A 71 -7.02 -8.03 2.45
CA PHE A 71 -8.38 -8.56 2.30
C PHE A 71 -8.48 -10.03 2.72
N ILE A 72 -7.48 -10.86 2.38
CA ILE A 72 -7.42 -12.26 2.81
C ILE A 72 -7.42 -12.37 4.34
N TYR A 73 -6.60 -11.56 5.02
CA TYR A 73 -6.39 -11.71 6.47
C TYR A 73 -7.41 -10.94 7.33
N GLU A 74 -7.87 -9.76 6.88
CA GLU A 74 -8.76 -8.89 7.68
C GLU A 74 -10.24 -9.02 7.25
N GLY A 75 -10.50 -9.71 6.14
CA GLY A 75 -11.83 -9.95 5.60
C GLY A 75 -12.50 -8.71 5.00
N PRO A 76 -13.77 -8.84 4.56
CA PRO A 76 -14.49 -7.78 3.86
C PRO A 76 -14.79 -6.55 4.72
N ALA A 77 -14.76 -6.68 6.05
CA ALA A 77 -14.94 -5.57 6.97
C ALA A 77 -13.87 -4.46 6.77
N LEU A 78 -12.68 -4.82 6.30
CA LEU A 78 -11.61 -3.88 5.98
C LEU A 78 -12.05 -2.85 4.94
N ILE A 79 -12.74 -3.29 3.87
CA ILE A 79 -13.24 -2.39 2.82
C ILE A 79 -14.22 -1.37 3.38
N LYS A 80 -15.13 -1.81 4.25
CA LYS A 80 -16.09 -0.92 4.93
C LYS A 80 -15.38 0.09 5.83
N LYS A 81 -14.33 -0.31 6.56
CA LYS A 81 -13.54 0.58 7.41
C LYS A 81 -12.79 1.63 6.58
N ILE A 82 -12.14 1.21 5.48
CA ILE A 82 -11.45 2.10 4.55
C ILE A 82 -12.42 3.16 4.01
N ASN A 83 -13.55 2.73 3.44
CA ASN A 83 -14.52 3.66 2.86
C ASN A 83 -15.09 4.63 3.91
N LYS A 84 -15.36 4.16 5.13
CA LYS A 84 -15.82 5.02 6.23
C LYS A 84 -14.79 6.07 6.65
N LEU A 85 -13.50 5.78 6.56
CA LEU A 85 -12.45 6.73 6.90
C LEU A 85 -12.25 7.76 5.77
N LEU A 86 -12.28 7.32 4.51
CA LEU A 86 -12.00 8.18 3.34
C LEU A 86 -13.18 9.09 2.93
N LEU A 87 -14.42 8.74 3.29
CA LEU A 87 -15.62 9.51 2.97
C LEU A 87 -16.04 10.51 4.06
N LYS A 88 -15.26 10.61 5.14
CA LYS A 88 -15.44 11.63 6.18
C LYS A 88 -14.66 12.87 5.84
#